data_AF-A0AAV4ZNN7-F1
#
_entry.id   AF-A0AAV4ZNN7-F1
#
_cell.length_a   1.000
_cell.length_b   1.000
_cell.length_c   1.000
_cell.angle_alpha   90.00
_cell.angle_beta   90.00
_cell.angle_gamma   90.00
#
_symmetry.space_group_name_H-M   'P 1'
#
loop_
_entity.id
_entity.type
_entity.pdbx_description
1 polymer ?
#
loop_
_entity_poly.entity_id
_entity_poly.type
_entity_poly.pdbx_seq_one_letter_code
_entity_poly.pdbx_strand_id
1 'polypeptide(L)'
;MGDVAAVAATGIALALRFAVDDVLPPGFPYLTFFPAVILTTFFCGLRPGIVCAVLCGLSAWYFFLPPTGSYALDGATALALLFYAGIVGVDIALIHLMQRAGTRLQAERAVTATLYEQQRTMFQELQHRVANNMQFVAALLTLQKRKVGADPSAALSALDEARVRLETISRIHRRLYDPERVSQPVGRYLQELCSDLLDATGARNVVCLVDASHVQLDLPRLTTLSLLVVEVVTNALKHAFVPGGRGTITVRLDQLTPERLMLTIADDGRGLPAAFDPEAGRSLGFRICQGLASQLGGVLRHSSEGGVVVRLDFPVAGPASP
;
A
#
# COMPACT_ATOMS: atom_id res chain seq x y z
N MET A 1 13.14 38.24 -15.79
CA MET A 1 12.48 37.99 -17.10
C MET A 1 11.09 38.61 -17.16
N GLY A 2 10.23 38.42 -16.14
CA GLY A 2 8.87 38.97 -16.12
C GLY A 2 8.79 40.51 -16.26
N ASP A 3 9.63 41.26 -15.54
CA ASP A 3 9.56 42.74 -15.60
C ASP A 3 9.98 43.32 -16.95
N VAL A 4 10.91 42.64 -17.66
CA VAL A 4 11.29 43.02 -19.03
C VAL A 4 10.12 42.79 -19.99
N ALA A 5 9.39 41.68 -19.82
CA ALA A 5 8.17 41.42 -20.59
C ALA A 5 7.07 42.44 -20.30
N ALA A 6 6.94 42.88 -19.04
CA ALA A 6 6.00 43.95 -18.66
C ALA A 6 6.32 45.26 -19.37
N VAL A 7 7.58 45.71 -19.35
CA VAL A 7 8.01 46.92 -20.05
C VAL A 7 7.81 46.81 -21.56
N ALA A 8 8.16 45.67 -22.15
CA ALA A 8 7.94 45.42 -23.58
C ALA A 8 6.45 45.46 -23.95
N ALA A 9 5.59 44.83 -23.14
CA ALA A 9 4.15 44.83 -23.33
C ALA A 9 3.55 46.23 -23.23
N THR A 10 3.99 47.04 -22.26
CA THR A 10 3.61 48.46 -22.16
C THR A 10 4.03 49.22 -23.41
N GLY A 11 5.28 49.07 -23.86
CA GLY A 11 5.79 49.75 -25.05
C GLY A 11 5.00 49.40 -26.32
N ILE A 12 4.66 48.12 -26.51
CA ILE A 12 3.83 47.66 -27.62
C ILE A 12 2.41 48.23 -27.52
N ALA A 13 1.80 48.19 -26.34
CA ALA A 13 0.45 48.71 -26.12
C ALA A 13 0.36 50.23 -26.36
N LEU A 14 1.41 50.96 -25.99
CA LEU A 14 1.54 52.39 -26.21
C LEU A 14 1.72 52.71 -27.70
N ALA A 15 2.62 52.00 -28.39
CA ALA A 15 2.80 52.16 -29.83
C ALA A 15 1.52 51.86 -30.61
N LEU A 16 0.82 50.79 -30.24
CA LEU A 16 -0.49 50.45 -30.81
C LEU A 16 -1.53 51.53 -30.49
N ARG A 17 -1.51 52.11 -29.28
CA ARG A 17 -2.42 53.20 -28.92
C ARG A 17 -2.25 54.41 -29.82
N PHE A 18 -1.01 54.82 -30.08
CA PHE A 18 -0.72 55.93 -30.99
C PHE A 18 -1.13 55.61 -32.43
N ALA A 19 -0.91 54.38 -32.89
CA ALA A 19 -1.25 53.98 -34.25
C ALA A 19 -2.77 54.00 -34.56
N VAL A 20 -3.62 53.87 -33.54
CA VAL A 20 -5.07 53.81 -33.68
C VAL A 20 -5.74 55.07 -33.10
N ASP A 21 -4.97 56.11 -32.77
CA ASP A 21 -5.51 57.32 -32.12
C ASP A 21 -6.52 58.07 -33.00
N ASP A 22 -6.22 58.21 -34.29
CA ASP A 22 -7.11 58.87 -35.25
C ASP A 22 -8.37 58.04 -35.61
N VAL A 23 -8.39 56.76 -35.22
CA VAL A 23 -9.45 55.80 -35.57
C VAL A 23 -10.41 55.57 -34.40
N LEU A 24 -9.93 55.75 -33.15
CA LEU A 24 -10.75 55.52 -31.96
C LEU A 24 -11.64 56.72 -31.66
N PRO A 25 -12.92 56.50 -31.29
CA PRO A 25 -13.76 57.57 -30.78
C PRO A 25 -13.13 58.24 -29.56
N PRO A 26 -13.27 59.56 -29.40
CA PRO A 26 -12.83 60.24 -28.19
C PRO A 26 -13.53 59.63 -26.96
N GLY A 27 -12.76 59.34 -25.91
CA GLY A 27 -13.27 58.77 -24.66
C GLY A 27 -12.75 57.38 -24.27
N PHE A 28 -11.91 56.73 -25.10
CA PHE A 28 -11.33 55.41 -24.80
C PHE A 28 -9.79 55.44 -24.63
N PRO A 29 -9.24 56.14 -23.62
CA PRO A 29 -7.79 56.29 -23.46
C PRO A 29 -7.07 54.97 -23.12
N TYR A 30 -7.78 53.96 -22.60
CA TYR A 30 -7.18 52.73 -22.05
C TYR A 30 -7.31 51.46 -22.90
N LEU A 31 -7.97 51.52 -24.06
CA LEU A 31 -8.44 50.32 -24.77
C LEU A 31 -7.32 49.32 -25.10
N THR A 32 -6.15 49.79 -25.55
CA THR A 32 -5.01 48.93 -25.89
C THR A 32 -4.21 48.47 -24.67
N PHE A 33 -4.38 49.13 -23.52
CA PHE A 33 -3.66 48.81 -22.30
C PHE A 33 -4.27 47.63 -21.53
N PHE A 34 -5.60 47.42 -21.58
CA PHE A 34 -6.23 46.28 -20.89
C PHE A 34 -5.70 44.92 -21.37
N PRO A 35 -5.65 44.61 -22.68
CA PRO A 35 -5.10 43.33 -23.15
C PRO A 35 -3.64 43.13 -22.77
N ALA A 36 -2.83 44.20 -22.79
CA ALA A 36 -1.42 44.13 -22.43
C ALA A 36 -1.24 43.72 -20.96
N VAL A 37 -2.03 44.29 -20.05
CA VAL A 37 -1.99 43.94 -18.63
C VAL A 37 -2.52 42.53 -18.38
N ILE A 38 -3.64 42.15 -19.01
CA ILE A 38 -4.22 40.80 -18.89
C ILE A 38 -3.20 39.74 -19.33
N LEU A 39 -2.62 39.89 -20.53
CA LEU A 39 -1.66 38.94 -21.08
C LEU A 39 -0.38 38.86 -20.24
N THR A 40 0.14 40.01 -19.81
CA THR A 40 1.34 40.05 -18.94
C THR A 40 1.06 39.35 -17.61
N THR A 41 -0.10 39.60 -17.00
CA THR A 41 -0.50 38.95 -15.74
C THR A 41 -0.67 37.44 -15.92
N PHE A 42 -1.30 37.02 -17.01
CA PHE A 42 -1.55 35.62 -17.30
C PHE A 42 -0.25 34.84 -17.57
N PHE A 43 0.67 35.37 -18.38
CA PHE A 43 1.88 34.63 -18.76
C PHE A 43 3.07 34.86 -17.84
N CYS A 44 3.18 36.04 -17.21
CA CYS A 44 4.34 36.41 -16.41
C CYS A 44 4.03 36.51 -14.90
N GLY A 45 2.75 36.40 -14.52
CA GLY A 45 2.31 36.39 -13.13
C GLY A 45 2.00 37.77 -12.56
N LEU A 46 1.66 37.78 -11.27
CA LEU A 46 1.09 38.94 -10.58
C LEU A 46 2.00 40.17 -10.60
N ARG A 47 3.28 40.01 -10.28
CA ARG A 47 4.24 41.12 -10.16
C ARG A 47 4.43 41.85 -11.51
N PRO A 48 4.79 41.16 -12.61
CA PRO A 48 4.87 41.79 -13.92
C PRO A 48 3.55 42.40 -14.40
N GLY A 49 2.42 41.77 -14.09
CA GLY A 49 1.09 42.32 -14.37
C GLY A 49 0.84 43.68 -13.73
N ILE A 50 1.15 43.82 -12.44
CA ILE A 50 1.05 45.09 -11.70
C ILE A 50 2.01 46.14 -12.26
N VAL A 51 3.26 45.75 -12.57
CA VAL A 51 4.24 46.66 -13.18
C VAL A 51 3.74 47.19 -14.52
N CYS A 52 3.24 46.30 -15.39
CA CYS A 52 2.64 46.67 -16.68
C CYS A 52 1.44 47.61 -16.49
N ALA A 53 0.56 47.32 -15.53
CA ALA A 53 -0.60 48.16 -15.20
C ALA A 53 -0.21 49.58 -14.80
N VAL A 54 0.78 49.72 -13.91
CA VAL A 54 1.25 51.03 -13.46
C VAL A 54 1.87 51.80 -14.62
N LEU A 55 2.72 51.17 -15.43
CA LEU A 55 3.36 51.83 -16.57
C LEU A 55 2.34 52.26 -17.64
N CYS A 56 1.35 51.41 -17.92
CA CYS A 56 0.25 51.74 -18.82
C CYS A 56 -0.61 52.89 -18.29
N GLY A 57 -0.94 52.89 -17.00
CA GLY A 57 -1.70 53.98 -16.36
C GLY A 57 -0.95 55.31 -16.39
N LEU A 58 0.36 55.32 -16.10
CA LEU A 58 1.20 56.51 -16.19
C LEU A 58 1.32 57.02 -17.63
N SER A 59 1.49 56.13 -18.60
CA SER A 59 1.57 56.48 -20.02
C SER A 59 0.23 57.06 -20.51
N ALA A 60 -0.88 56.45 -20.11
CA ALA A 60 -2.23 56.94 -20.43
C ALA A 60 -2.46 58.34 -19.85
N TRP A 61 -2.11 58.55 -18.58
CA TRP A 61 -2.25 59.85 -17.90
C TRP A 61 -1.48 60.94 -18.63
N TYR A 62 -0.22 60.70 -18.98
CA TYR A 62 0.61 61.72 -19.60
C TYR A 62 0.23 62.05 -21.05
N PHE A 63 -0.06 61.02 -21.86
CA PHE A 63 -0.22 61.21 -23.31
C PHE A 63 -1.67 61.39 -23.78
N PHE A 64 -2.65 60.79 -23.09
CA PHE A 64 -4.02 60.66 -23.63
C PHE A 64 -5.12 61.28 -22.75
N LEU A 65 -4.81 61.69 -21.51
CA LEU A 65 -5.77 62.37 -20.64
C LEU A 65 -5.54 63.89 -20.65
N PRO A 66 -6.56 64.72 -20.93
CA PRO A 66 -6.43 66.17 -20.88
C PRO A 66 -6.22 66.69 -19.45
N PRO A 67 -5.38 67.72 -19.23
CA PRO A 67 -4.49 68.35 -20.21
C PRO A 67 -3.27 67.48 -20.52
N THR A 68 -3.08 67.17 -21.82
CA THR A 68 -2.03 66.26 -22.30
C THR A 68 -0.63 66.85 -22.11
N GLY A 69 0.38 65.99 -21.97
CA GLY A 69 1.75 66.38 -21.69
C GLY A 69 1.97 66.87 -20.25
N SER A 70 1.04 66.58 -19.34
CA SER A 70 1.13 66.95 -17.93
C SER A 70 0.54 65.87 -17.04
N TYR A 71 0.90 65.88 -15.76
CA TYR A 71 0.25 65.07 -14.72
C TYR A 71 -0.74 65.91 -13.90
N ALA A 72 -1.40 66.87 -14.54
CA ALA A 72 -2.47 67.61 -13.88
C ALA A 72 -3.62 66.66 -13.54
N LEU A 73 -4.21 66.85 -12.37
CA LEU A 73 -5.29 66.02 -11.87
C LEU A 73 -6.56 66.86 -11.77
N ASP A 74 -7.41 66.79 -12.79
CA ASP A 74 -8.77 67.31 -12.73
C ASP A 74 -9.77 66.21 -12.33
N GLY A 75 -11.02 66.60 -12.06
CA GLY A 75 -12.05 65.64 -11.61
C GLY A 75 -12.33 64.53 -12.63
N ALA A 76 -12.27 64.84 -13.93
CA ALA A 76 -12.48 63.87 -15.00
C ALA A 76 -11.32 62.87 -15.10
N THR A 77 -10.07 63.33 -15.00
CA THR A 77 -8.86 62.50 -15.02
C THR A 77 -8.78 61.60 -13.80
N ALA A 78 -9.07 62.14 -12.61
CA ALA A 78 -9.15 61.36 -11.39
C ALA A 78 -10.17 60.21 -11.51
N LEU A 79 -11.36 60.51 -12.05
CA LEU A 79 -12.40 59.51 -12.27
C LEU A 79 -11.97 58.44 -13.29
N ALA A 80 -11.36 58.85 -14.40
CA ALA A 80 -10.87 57.94 -15.44
C ALA A 80 -9.76 57.00 -14.93
N LEU A 81 -8.81 57.52 -14.16
CA LEU A 81 -7.75 56.72 -13.53
C LEU A 81 -8.30 55.76 -12.49
N LEU A 82 -9.32 56.16 -11.72
CA LEU A 82 -9.99 55.30 -10.76
C LEU A 82 -10.72 54.14 -11.45
N PHE A 83 -11.44 54.41 -12.54
CA PHE A 83 -12.06 53.35 -13.35
C PHE A 83 -11.02 52.40 -13.94
N TYR A 84 -9.93 52.92 -14.50
CA TYR A 84 -8.84 52.11 -15.02
C TYR A 84 -8.24 51.19 -13.95
N ALA A 85 -7.87 51.76 -12.80
CA ALA A 85 -7.30 51.02 -11.67
C ALA A 85 -8.28 49.97 -11.13
N GLY A 86 -9.57 50.29 -11.08
CA GLY A 86 -10.62 49.35 -10.67
C GLY A 86 -10.74 48.15 -11.62
N ILE A 87 -10.86 48.40 -12.92
CA ILE A 87 -11.00 47.34 -13.94
C ILE A 87 -9.74 46.46 -13.95
N VAL A 88 -8.56 47.06 -14.06
CA VAL A 88 -7.30 46.32 -14.08
C VAL A 88 -7.05 45.56 -12.78
N GLY A 89 -7.40 46.16 -11.63
CA GLY A 89 -7.31 45.49 -10.34
C GLY A 89 -8.18 44.24 -10.26
N VAL A 90 -9.41 44.31 -10.77
CA VAL A 90 -10.33 43.16 -10.87
C VAL A 90 -9.78 42.10 -11.82
N ASP A 91 -9.31 42.49 -13.00
CA ASP A 91 -8.75 41.56 -13.99
C ASP A 91 -7.54 40.81 -13.43
N ILE A 92 -6.60 41.54 -12.83
CA ILE A 92 -5.41 40.96 -12.19
C ILE A 92 -5.81 40.00 -11.07
N ALA A 93 -6.76 40.41 -10.21
CA ALA A 93 -7.22 39.58 -9.10
C ALA A 93 -7.89 38.28 -9.59
N LEU A 94 -8.74 38.36 -10.62
CA LEU A 94 -9.44 37.21 -11.20
C LEU A 94 -8.45 36.24 -11.83
N ILE A 95 -7.49 36.74 -12.62
CA ILE A 95 -6.44 35.90 -13.24
C ILE A 95 -5.61 35.21 -12.16
N HIS A 96 -5.18 35.93 -11.12
CA HIS A 96 -4.39 35.38 -10.04
C HIS A 96 -5.16 34.28 -9.27
N LEU A 97 -6.44 34.51 -8.97
CA LEU A 97 -7.28 33.53 -8.31
C LEU A 97 -7.47 32.27 -9.17
N MET A 98 -7.72 32.45 -10.47
CA MET A 98 -7.89 31.34 -11.43
C MET A 98 -6.63 30.50 -11.53
N GLN A 99 -5.45 31.11 -11.63
CA GLN A 99 -4.17 30.40 -11.68
C GLN A 99 -3.88 29.65 -10.38
N ARG A 100 -4.16 30.27 -9.24
CA ARG A 100 -3.99 29.63 -7.92
C ARG A 100 -4.96 28.46 -7.73
N ALA A 101 -6.19 28.57 -8.22
CA ALA A 101 -7.16 27.48 -8.22
C ALA A 101 -6.72 26.33 -9.15
N GLY A 102 -6.26 26.65 -10.36
CA GLY A 102 -5.79 25.66 -11.34
C GLY A 102 -4.59 24.85 -10.84
N THR A 103 -3.59 25.53 -10.29
CA THR A 103 -2.40 24.88 -9.70
C THR A 103 -2.76 24.00 -8.50
N ARG A 104 -3.67 24.45 -7.64
CA ARG A 104 -4.19 23.65 -6.51
C ARG A 104 -4.92 22.39 -7.00
N LEU A 105 -5.79 22.52 -7.99
CA LEU A 105 -6.53 21.39 -8.56
C LEU A 105 -5.60 20.36 -9.21
N GLN A 106 -4.55 20.81 -9.91
CA GLN A 106 -3.54 19.90 -10.48
C GLN A 106 -2.76 19.15 -9.41
N ALA A 107 -2.34 19.83 -8.34
CA ALA A 107 -1.65 19.20 -7.22
C ALA A 107 -2.54 18.15 -6.53
N GLU A 108 -3.81 18.47 -6.29
CA GLU A 108 -4.77 17.54 -5.70
C GLU A 108 -4.99 16.31 -6.60
N ARG A 109 -5.18 16.51 -7.91
CA ARG A 109 -5.31 15.40 -8.87
C ARG A 109 -4.07 14.50 -8.91
N ALA A 110 -2.87 15.08 -8.83
CA ALA A 110 -1.63 14.31 -8.79
C ALA A 110 -1.55 13.42 -7.54
N VAL A 111 -1.89 13.97 -6.37
CA VAL A 111 -1.96 13.19 -5.12
C VAL A 111 -2.97 12.06 -5.24
N THR A 112 -4.19 12.35 -5.70
CA THR A 112 -5.24 11.32 -5.85
C THR A 112 -4.83 10.22 -6.83
N ALA A 113 -4.17 10.56 -7.95
CA ALA A 113 -3.66 9.56 -8.89
C ALA A 113 -2.63 8.62 -8.24
N THR A 114 -1.68 9.16 -7.47
CA THR A 114 -0.69 8.34 -6.75
C THR A 114 -1.34 7.40 -5.73
N LEU A 115 -2.36 7.88 -5.00
CA LEU A 115 -3.10 7.06 -4.05
C LEU A 115 -3.88 5.93 -4.76
N TYR A 116 -4.49 6.22 -5.91
CA TYR A 116 -5.18 5.21 -6.70
C TYR A 116 -4.24 4.13 -7.22
N GLU A 117 -3.05 4.50 -7.70
CA GLU A 117 -2.04 3.54 -8.14
C GLU A 117 -1.57 2.65 -6.99
N GLN A 118 -1.26 3.25 -5.83
CA GLN A 118 -0.89 2.50 -4.63
C GLN A 118 -2.00 1.52 -4.20
N GLN A 119 -3.25 1.97 -4.17
CA GLN A 119 -4.40 1.13 -3.82
C GLN A 119 -4.57 -0.02 -4.83
N ARG A 120 -4.39 0.24 -6.13
CA ARG A 120 -4.51 -0.77 -7.18
C ARG A 120 -3.42 -1.84 -7.05
N THR A 121 -2.16 -1.44 -6.83
CA THR A 121 -1.05 -2.39 -6.63
C THR A 121 -1.28 -3.24 -5.38
N MET A 122 -1.71 -2.62 -4.27
CA MET A 122 -2.04 -3.34 -3.04
C MET A 122 -3.19 -4.35 -3.26
N PHE A 123 -4.21 -3.95 -4.02
CA PHE A 123 -5.32 -4.84 -4.36
C PHE A 123 -4.89 -6.00 -5.25
N GLN A 124 -4.03 -5.76 -6.24
CA GLN A 124 -3.48 -6.82 -7.09
C GLN A 124 -2.67 -7.83 -6.27
N GLU A 125 -1.82 -7.36 -5.35
CA GLU A 125 -1.06 -8.21 -4.45
C GLU A 125 -2.00 -9.06 -3.55
N LEU A 126 -3.06 -8.46 -3.00
CA LEU A 126 -4.09 -9.19 -2.25
C LEU A 126 -4.77 -10.25 -3.11
N GLN A 127 -5.17 -9.93 -4.35
CA GLN A 127 -5.80 -10.87 -5.28
C GLN A 127 -4.86 -12.03 -5.62
N HIS A 128 -3.58 -11.75 -5.87
CA HIS A 128 -2.58 -12.80 -6.09
C HIS A 128 -2.44 -13.72 -4.87
N ARG A 129 -2.41 -13.17 -3.66
CA ARG A 129 -2.32 -13.96 -2.42
C ARG A 129 -3.57 -14.79 -2.17
N VAL A 130 -4.75 -14.22 -2.41
CA VAL A 130 -6.03 -14.95 -2.34
C VAL A 130 -6.03 -16.09 -3.36
N ALA A 131 -5.59 -15.83 -4.60
CA ALA A 131 -5.49 -16.84 -5.64
C ALA A 131 -4.52 -17.97 -5.25
N ASN A 132 -3.34 -17.65 -4.71
CA ASN A 132 -2.37 -18.64 -4.23
C ASN A 132 -2.96 -19.52 -3.11
N ASN A 133 -3.70 -18.92 -2.18
CA ASN A 133 -4.38 -19.67 -1.13
C ASN A 133 -5.48 -20.57 -1.68
N MET A 134 -6.31 -20.07 -2.62
CA MET A 134 -7.35 -20.87 -3.27
C MET A 134 -6.76 -22.02 -4.11
N GLN A 135 -5.58 -21.83 -4.70
CA GLN A 135 -4.85 -22.92 -5.38
C GLN A 135 -4.39 -23.99 -4.39
N PHE A 136 -3.90 -23.61 -3.21
CA PHE A 136 -3.57 -24.57 -2.15
C PHE A 136 -4.81 -25.35 -1.67
N VAL A 137 -5.94 -24.65 -1.50
CA VAL A 137 -7.25 -25.27 -1.22
C VAL A 137 -7.66 -26.26 -2.29
N ALA A 138 -7.56 -25.87 -3.56
CA ALA A 138 -7.92 -26.73 -4.69
C ALA A 138 -7.01 -27.97 -4.77
N ALA A 139 -5.71 -27.82 -4.50
CA ALA A 139 -4.77 -28.94 -4.43
C ALA A 139 -5.13 -29.91 -3.30
N LEU A 140 -5.52 -29.40 -2.12
CA LEU A 140 -5.98 -30.20 -0.99
C LEU A 140 -7.22 -31.04 -1.35
N LEU A 141 -8.24 -30.39 -1.92
CA LEU A 141 -9.48 -31.07 -2.34
C LEU A 141 -9.21 -32.12 -3.42
N THR A 142 -8.30 -31.84 -4.36
CA THR A 142 -7.91 -32.78 -5.42
C THR A 142 -7.20 -34.02 -4.84
N LEU A 143 -6.32 -33.83 -3.86
CA LEU A 143 -5.63 -34.94 -3.19
C LEU A 143 -6.57 -35.79 -2.35
N GLN A 144 -7.58 -35.18 -1.72
CA GLN A 144 -8.61 -35.91 -0.98
C GLN A 144 -9.54 -36.69 -1.90
N LYS A 145 -9.94 -36.13 -3.05
CA LYS A 145 -10.72 -36.84 -4.08
C LYS A 145 -10.05 -38.15 -4.50
N ARG A 146 -8.71 -38.19 -4.60
CA ARG A 146 -7.96 -39.42 -4.92
C ARG A 146 -8.05 -40.50 -3.83
N LYS A 147 -8.15 -40.12 -2.55
CA LYS A 147 -8.34 -41.08 -1.44
C LYS A 147 -9.75 -41.67 -1.43
N VAL A 148 -10.76 -40.86 -1.75
CA VAL A 148 -12.17 -41.30 -1.84
C VAL A 148 -12.36 -42.39 -2.90
N GLY A 149 -11.60 -42.34 -3.99
CA GLY A 149 -11.63 -43.38 -5.02
C GLY A 149 -11.12 -44.76 -4.56
N ALA A 150 -10.35 -44.82 -3.47
CA ALA A 150 -9.82 -46.07 -2.92
C ALA A 150 -10.69 -46.65 -1.80
N ASP A 151 -11.41 -45.81 -1.06
CA ASP A 151 -12.36 -46.22 -0.02
C ASP A 151 -13.51 -45.19 0.08
N PRO A 152 -14.71 -45.52 -0.45
CA PRO A 152 -15.88 -44.64 -0.39
C PRO A 152 -16.34 -44.31 1.03
N SER A 153 -16.04 -45.17 2.02
CA SER A 153 -16.41 -44.95 3.42
C SER A 153 -15.55 -43.89 4.10
N ALA A 154 -14.33 -43.66 3.59
CA ALA A 154 -13.41 -42.64 4.07
C ALA A 154 -13.68 -41.22 3.49
N ALA A 155 -14.65 -41.09 2.59
CA ALA A 155 -14.93 -39.85 1.85
C ALA A 155 -15.37 -38.69 2.75
N LEU A 156 -16.28 -38.98 3.68
CA LEU A 156 -16.83 -38.00 4.61
C LEU A 156 -15.75 -37.48 5.57
N SER A 157 -14.92 -38.39 6.10
CA SER A 157 -13.81 -38.04 6.99
C SER A 157 -12.77 -37.18 6.27
N ALA A 158 -12.46 -37.50 5.00
CA ALA A 158 -11.58 -36.66 4.19
C ALA A 158 -12.16 -35.24 4.01
N LEU A 159 -13.43 -35.12 3.61
CA LEU A 159 -14.07 -33.80 3.46
C LEU A 159 -14.05 -32.97 4.75
N ASP A 160 -14.34 -33.60 5.90
CA ASP A 160 -14.27 -32.90 7.19
C ASP A 160 -12.85 -32.44 7.52
N GLU A 161 -11.82 -33.24 7.21
CA GLU A 161 -10.43 -32.80 7.35
C GLU A 161 -10.09 -31.61 6.46
N ALA A 162 -10.61 -31.56 5.23
CA ALA A 162 -10.43 -30.40 4.35
C ALA A 162 -11.13 -29.17 4.90
N ARG A 163 -12.38 -29.32 5.38
CA ARG A 163 -13.16 -28.23 5.96
C ARG A 163 -12.46 -27.62 7.18
N VAL A 164 -12.01 -28.45 8.12
CA VAL A 164 -11.28 -27.99 9.32
C VAL A 164 -10.00 -27.24 8.92
N ARG A 165 -9.28 -27.73 7.90
CA ARG A 165 -8.07 -27.07 7.42
C ARG A 165 -8.37 -25.74 6.74
N LEU A 166 -9.45 -25.65 5.95
CA LEU A 166 -9.91 -24.41 5.31
C LEU A 166 -10.28 -23.34 6.32
N GLU A 167 -11.03 -23.71 7.36
CA GLU A 167 -11.41 -22.80 8.44
C GLU A 167 -10.19 -22.28 9.19
N THR A 168 -9.16 -23.12 9.35
CA THR A 168 -7.90 -22.75 10.01
C THR A 168 -7.09 -21.77 9.16
N ILE A 169 -6.97 -22.00 7.85
CA ILE A 169 -6.33 -21.08 6.90
C ILE A 169 -7.07 -19.72 6.89
N SER A 170 -8.40 -19.75 6.85
CA SER A 170 -9.23 -18.53 6.89
C SER A 170 -9.02 -17.71 8.16
N ARG A 171 -8.85 -18.38 9.32
CA ARG A 171 -8.55 -17.72 10.60
C ARG A 171 -7.14 -17.13 10.62
N ILE A 172 -6.14 -17.86 10.14
CA ILE A 172 -4.76 -17.37 9.99
C ILE A 172 -4.75 -16.12 9.10
N HIS A 173 -5.43 -16.18 7.95
CA HIS A 173 -5.48 -15.07 7.00
C HIS A 173 -6.17 -13.84 7.61
N ARG A 174 -7.28 -14.02 8.35
CA ARG A 174 -7.91 -12.88 9.04
C ARG A 174 -7.00 -12.25 10.10
N ARG A 175 -6.25 -13.05 10.87
CA ARG A 175 -5.33 -12.53 11.90
C ARG A 175 -4.11 -11.82 11.30
N LEU A 176 -3.50 -12.40 10.27
CA LEU A 176 -2.27 -11.86 9.67
C LEU A 176 -2.49 -10.56 8.88
N TYR A 177 -3.71 -10.34 8.40
CA TYR A 177 -4.08 -9.14 7.64
C TYR A 177 -4.95 -8.17 8.45
N ASP A 178 -5.06 -8.37 9.77
CA ASP A 178 -5.69 -7.43 10.69
C ASP A 178 -4.71 -6.28 10.99
N PRO A 179 -5.01 -5.03 10.55
CA PRO A 179 -4.10 -3.89 10.69
C PRO A 179 -3.64 -3.63 12.13
N GLU A 180 -4.47 -3.97 13.12
CA GLU A 180 -4.14 -3.80 14.54
C GLU A 180 -3.09 -4.80 15.04
N ARG A 181 -2.86 -5.90 14.31
CA ARG A 181 -2.00 -7.02 14.70
C ARG A 181 -0.73 -7.19 13.86
N VAL A 182 -0.58 -6.44 12.76
CA VAL A 182 0.57 -6.55 11.83
C VAL A 182 1.93 -6.30 12.50
N SER A 183 1.96 -5.56 13.62
CA SER A 183 3.20 -5.29 14.38
C SER A 183 3.49 -6.30 15.50
N GLN A 184 2.72 -7.37 15.62
CA GLN A 184 2.89 -8.32 16.72
C GLN A 184 4.17 -9.16 16.56
N PRO A 185 4.97 -9.37 17.63
CA PRO A 185 6.12 -10.28 17.59
C PRO A 185 5.72 -11.70 17.20
N VAL A 186 6.52 -12.36 16.35
CA VAL A 186 6.26 -13.72 15.83
C VAL A 186 5.96 -14.72 16.95
N GLY A 187 6.71 -14.68 18.06
CA GLY A 187 6.46 -15.58 19.19
C GLY A 187 5.08 -15.43 19.82
N ARG A 188 4.60 -14.20 20.01
CA ARG A 188 3.26 -13.97 20.55
C ARG A 188 2.18 -14.46 19.58
N TYR A 189 2.38 -14.21 18.29
CA TYR A 189 1.48 -14.72 17.25
C TYR A 189 1.41 -16.26 17.25
N LEU A 190 2.57 -16.95 17.29
CA LEU A 190 2.62 -18.41 17.32
C LEU A 190 2.02 -19.00 18.60
N GLN A 191 2.18 -18.30 19.73
CA GLN A 191 1.55 -18.68 21.01
C GLN A 191 0.03 -18.60 20.93
N GLU A 192 -0.53 -17.51 20.40
CA GLU A 192 -1.97 -17.37 20.16
C GLU A 192 -2.49 -18.42 19.15
N LEU A 193 -1.71 -18.75 18.13
CA LEU A 193 -2.06 -19.80 17.16
C LEU A 193 -2.12 -21.19 17.84
N CYS A 194 -1.14 -21.52 18.67
CA CYS A 194 -1.11 -22.81 19.37
C CYS A 194 -2.24 -22.93 20.40
N SER A 195 -2.57 -21.84 21.10
CA SER A 195 -3.72 -21.80 22.03
C SER A 195 -5.03 -22.11 21.31
N ASP A 196 -5.28 -21.46 20.17
CA ASP A 196 -6.48 -21.71 19.36
C ASP A 196 -6.60 -23.18 18.92
N LEU A 197 -5.47 -23.83 18.59
CA LEU A 197 -5.45 -25.25 18.19
C LEU A 197 -5.77 -26.18 19.35
N LEU A 198 -5.26 -25.91 20.55
CA LEU A 198 -5.58 -26.66 21.76
C LEU A 198 -7.07 -26.55 22.09
N ASP A 199 -7.63 -25.35 22.00
CA ASP A 199 -9.06 -25.10 22.25
C ASP A 199 -9.95 -25.81 21.21
N ALA A 200 -9.58 -25.72 19.93
CA ALA A 200 -10.35 -26.35 18.84
C ALA A 200 -10.34 -27.89 18.89
N THR A 201 -9.28 -28.48 19.41
CA THR A 201 -9.15 -29.94 19.56
C THR A 201 -9.64 -30.46 20.91
N GLY A 202 -9.95 -29.57 21.86
CA GLY A 202 -10.37 -29.93 23.21
C GLY A 202 -9.26 -30.53 24.08
N ALA A 203 -7.99 -30.35 23.69
CA ALA A 203 -6.83 -30.94 24.34
C ALA A 203 -6.42 -30.20 25.63
N ARG A 204 -7.33 -30.15 26.62
CA ARG A 204 -7.15 -29.35 27.86
C ARG A 204 -5.98 -29.78 28.75
N ASN A 205 -5.50 -31.00 28.58
CA ASN A 205 -4.41 -31.58 29.38
C ASN A 205 -3.04 -31.48 28.67
N VAL A 206 -2.99 -30.87 27.49
CA VAL A 206 -1.76 -30.67 26.72
C VAL A 206 -1.36 -29.19 26.82
N VAL A 207 -0.09 -28.92 27.08
CA VAL A 207 0.47 -27.57 27.11
C VAL A 207 1.30 -27.34 25.84
N CYS A 208 1.13 -26.18 25.19
CA CYS A 208 2.01 -25.77 24.11
C CYS A 208 2.94 -24.64 24.57
N LEU A 209 4.24 -24.90 24.59
CA LEU A 209 5.28 -23.94 24.93
C LEU A 209 5.84 -23.34 23.64
N VAL A 210 5.84 -22.01 23.54
CA VAL A 210 6.33 -21.31 22.36
C VAL A 210 7.52 -20.43 22.73
N ASP A 211 8.64 -20.62 22.04
CA ASP A 211 9.83 -19.76 22.15
C ASP A 211 10.28 -19.33 20.75
N ALA A 212 10.07 -18.05 20.42
CA ALA A 212 10.50 -17.46 19.14
C ALA A 212 11.04 -16.06 19.38
N SER A 213 11.90 -15.94 20.40
CA SER A 213 12.46 -14.69 20.85
C SER A 213 13.38 -14.10 19.76
N HIS A 214 13.15 -12.83 19.38
CA HIS A 214 13.99 -12.02 18.47
C HIS A 214 13.99 -12.36 16.97
N VAL A 215 13.05 -13.18 16.48
CA VAL A 215 12.94 -13.46 15.03
C VAL A 215 11.92 -12.54 14.36
N GLN A 216 12.32 -11.91 13.25
CA GLN A 216 11.42 -11.18 12.35
C GLN A 216 11.25 -11.96 11.05
N LEU A 217 10.00 -12.08 10.59
CA LEU A 217 9.63 -12.69 9.32
C LEU A 217 8.69 -11.76 8.58
N ASP A 218 8.82 -11.70 7.26
CA ASP A 218 7.83 -11.05 6.43
C ASP A 218 6.48 -11.81 6.46
N LEU A 219 5.42 -11.11 6.06
CA LEU A 219 4.07 -11.66 6.11
C LEU A 219 3.88 -12.94 5.27
N PRO A 220 4.42 -13.04 4.03
CA PRO A 220 4.34 -14.28 3.26
C PRO A 220 4.97 -15.48 3.98
N ARG A 221 6.19 -15.34 4.50
CA ARG A 221 6.90 -16.43 5.15
C ARG A 221 6.26 -16.78 6.48
N LEU A 222 5.79 -15.79 7.25
CA LEU A 222 5.03 -16.03 8.47
C LEU A 222 3.75 -16.82 8.16
N THR A 223 3.06 -16.54 7.05
CA THR A 223 1.88 -17.31 6.61
C THR A 223 2.25 -18.77 6.35
N THR A 224 3.28 -19.03 5.54
CA THR A 224 3.72 -20.39 5.21
C THR A 224 4.20 -21.15 6.46
N LEU A 225 4.95 -20.49 7.34
CA LEU A 225 5.39 -21.05 8.63
C LEU A 225 4.19 -21.44 9.51
N SER A 226 3.18 -20.58 9.59
CA SER A 226 1.97 -20.81 10.40
C SER A 226 1.21 -22.04 9.94
N LEU A 227 1.09 -22.25 8.62
CA LEU A 227 0.44 -23.44 8.07
C LEU A 227 1.20 -24.72 8.42
N LEU A 228 2.53 -24.68 8.42
CA LEU A 228 3.35 -25.81 8.79
C LEU A 228 3.22 -26.12 10.29
N VAL A 229 3.23 -25.08 11.14
CA VAL A 229 3.00 -25.23 12.58
C VAL A 229 1.63 -25.86 12.84
N VAL A 230 0.56 -25.37 12.21
CA VAL A 230 -0.79 -25.96 12.31
C VAL A 230 -0.76 -27.44 11.98
N GLU A 231 -0.13 -27.82 10.88
CA GLU A 231 -0.13 -29.20 10.41
C GLU A 231 0.59 -30.13 11.38
N VAL A 232 1.78 -29.72 11.84
CA VAL A 232 2.60 -30.54 12.74
C VAL A 232 1.98 -30.62 14.14
N VAL A 233 1.51 -29.49 14.69
CA VAL A 233 0.86 -29.45 16.01
C VAL A 233 -0.45 -30.24 16.00
N THR A 234 -1.25 -30.13 14.94
CA THR A 234 -2.49 -30.93 14.83
C THR A 234 -2.18 -32.42 14.78
N ASN A 235 -1.12 -32.83 14.08
CA ASN A 235 -0.70 -34.24 14.05
C ASN A 235 -0.23 -34.72 15.42
N ALA A 236 0.53 -33.92 16.16
CA ALA A 236 0.91 -34.23 17.54
C ALA A 236 -0.33 -34.40 18.43
N LEU A 237 -1.29 -33.47 18.38
CA LEU A 237 -2.52 -33.54 19.18
C LEU A 237 -3.38 -34.77 18.84
N LYS A 238 -3.43 -35.19 17.57
CA LYS A 238 -4.18 -36.38 17.13
C LYS A 238 -3.50 -37.70 17.49
N HIS A 239 -2.17 -37.75 17.45
CA HIS A 239 -1.42 -39.01 17.43
C HIS A 239 -0.44 -39.19 18.59
N ALA A 240 0.18 -38.13 19.10
CA ALA A 240 1.20 -38.24 20.13
C ALA A 240 0.60 -38.66 21.49
N PHE A 241 -0.58 -38.13 21.82
CA PHE A 241 -1.23 -38.31 23.12
C PHE A 241 -2.43 -39.26 23.05
N VAL A 242 -2.69 -39.94 24.16
CA VAL A 242 -3.96 -40.69 24.34
C VAL A 242 -5.09 -39.71 24.68
N PRO A 243 -6.37 -40.02 24.36
CA PRO A 243 -7.48 -39.17 24.73
C PRO A 243 -7.51 -38.88 26.25
N GLY A 244 -7.48 -37.60 26.63
CA GLY A 244 -7.41 -37.17 28.04
C GLY A 244 -6.02 -37.27 28.68
N GLY A 245 -5.01 -37.74 27.95
CA GLY A 245 -3.62 -37.80 28.40
C GLY A 245 -3.01 -36.41 28.60
N ARG A 246 -1.98 -36.34 29.46
CA ARG A 246 -1.15 -35.14 29.63
C ARG A 246 0.03 -35.18 28.68
N GLY A 247 0.49 -34.01 28.27
CA GLY A 247 1.67 -33.89 27.42
C GLY A 247 2.06 -32.44 27.15
N THR A 248 3.21 -32.29 26.51
CA THR A 248 3.81 -31.01 26.16
C THR A 248 4.17 -31.01 24.69
N ILE A 249 3.77 -29.95 24.00
CA ILE A 249 4.26 -29.63 22.66
C ILE A 249 5.16 -28.39 22.81
N THR A 250 6.35 -28.44 22.26
CA THR A 250 7.29 -27.31 22.23
C THR A 250 7.44 -26.82 20.80
N VAL A 251 7.17 -25.54 20.56
CA VAL A 251 7.40 -24.86 19.28
C VAL A 251 8.49 -23.82 19.49
N ARG A 252 9.65 -24.03 18.88
CA ARG A 252 10.80 -23.15 19.03
C ARG A 252 11.27 -22.65 17.67
N LEU A 253 11.55 -21.35 17.56
CA LEU A 253 12.09 -20.72 16.37
C LEU A 253 13.37 -19.96 16.73
N ASP A 254 14.51 -20.56 16.40
CA ASP A 254 15.83 -20.00 16.67
C ASP A 254 16.46 -19.41 15.41
N GLN A 255 17.23 -18.35 15.58
CA GLN A 255 18.17 -17.90 14.57
C GLN A 255 19.52 -18.61 14.78
N LEU A 256 19.86 -19.56 13.90
CA LEU A 256 21.13 -20.30 13.98
C LEU A 256 22.31 -19.45 13.51
N THR A 257 22.10 -18.66 12.47
CA THR A 257 23.06 -17.73 11.88
C THR A 257 22.31 -16.50 11.37
N PRO A 258 22.99 -15.39 11.00
CA PRO A 258 22.32 -14.22 10.42
C PRO A 258 21.42 -14.54 9.22
N GLU A 259 21.68 -15.65 8.52
CA GLU A 259 20.99 -16.04 7.30
C GLU A 259 20.10 -17.28 7.46
N ARG A 260 20.09 -17.96 8.62
CA ARG A 260 19.37 -19.25 8.80
C ARG A 260 18.53 -19.27 10.06
N LEU A 261 17.31 -19.77 9.92
CA LEU A 261 16.36 -20.03 11.00
C LEU A 261 16.14 -21.54 11.15
N MET A 262 15.93 -21.96 12.39
CA MET A 262 15.55 -23.33 12.75
C MET A 262 14.21 -23.29 13.47
N LEU A 263 13.18 -23.85 12.84
CA LEU A 263 11.94 -24.19 13.53
C LEU A 263 12.04 -25.62 14.06
N THR A 264 11.84 -25.80 15.36
CA THR A 264 11.72 -27.10 16.01
C THR A 264 10.32 -27.22 16.61
N ILE A 265 9.59 -28.27 16.25
CA ILE A 265 8.33 -28.65 16.88
C ILE A 265 8.52 -30.04 17.47
N ALA A 266 8.40 -30.17 18.78
CA ALA A 266 8.61 -31.42 19.50
C ALA A 266 7.40 -31.76 20.39
N ASP A 267 6.98 -33.02 20.41
CA ASP A 267 6.08 -33.56 21.43
C ASP A 267 6.80 -34.55 22.34
N ASP A 268 6.28 -34.74 23.55
CA ASP A 268 6.72 -35.75 24.53
C ASP A 268 5.82 -36.99 24.55
N GLY A 269 5.15 -37.27 23.43
CA GLY A 269 4.18 -38.36 23.33
C GLY A 269 4.80 -39.71 22.98
N ARG A 270 3.96 -40.62 22.45
CA ARG A 270 4.33 -42.02 22.18
C ARG A 270 5.39 -42.24 21.09
N GLY A 271 5.83 -41.17 20.41
CA GLY A 271 6.79 -41.23 19.31
C GLY A 271 6.22 -41.82 18.01
N LEU A 272 7.09 -41.98 17.01
CA LEU A 272 6.74 -42.60 15.73
C LEU A 272 6.74 -44.14 15.87
N PRO A 273 5.78 -44.86 15.24
CA PRO A 273 5.80 -46.32 15.19
C PRO A 273 7.13 -46.85 14.60
N ALA A 274 7.60 -48.02 15.07
CA ALA A 274 8.85 -48.63 14.57
C ALA A 274 8.84 -48.95 13.06
N ALA A 275 7.65 -49.11 12.47
CA ALA A 275 7.43 -49.32 11.03
C ALA A 275 7.07 -48.01 10.28
N PHE A 276 7.27 -46.84 10.90
CA PHE A 276 7.00 -45.57 10.26
C PHE A 276 8.10 -45.25 9.25
N ASP A 277 7.80 -45.49 7.99
CA ASP A 277 8.59 -45.01 6.87
C ASP A 277 7.98 -43.66 6.40
N PRO A 278 8.70 -42.53 6.57
CA PRO A 278 8.23 -41.24 6.07
C PRO A 278 8.05 -41.22 4.54
N GLU A 279 8.78 -42.07 3.80
CA GLU A 279 8.77 -42.13 2.35
C GLU A 279 7.76 -43.15 1.77
N ALA A 280 7.58 -44.33 2.40
CA ALA A 280 6.73 -45.40 1.86
C ALA A 280 5.21 -45.21 2.02
N GLY A 281 4.75 -44.15 2.69
CA GLY A 281 3.33 -43.97 2.98
C GLY A 281 2.86 -42.52 2.97
N ARG A 282 3.11 -41.78 1.88
CA ARG A 282 2.84 -40.33 1.68
C ARG A 282 1.48 -39.86 2.21
N SER A 283 1.38 -39.68 3.52
CA SER A 283 0.23 -39.12 4.18
C SER A 283 0.02 -37.71 3.64
N LEU A 284 -1.22 -37.26 3.61
CA LEU A 284 -1.54 -35.94 3.06
C LEU A 284 -0.78 -34.84 3.82
N GLY A 285 -0.71 -34.94 5.15
CA GLY A 285 0.01 -34.00 6.00
C GLY A 285 1.50 -33.94 5.70
N PHE A 286 2.16 -35.08 5.49
CA PHE A 286 3.59 -35.10 5.15
C PHE A 286 3.89 -34.36 3.84
N ARG A 287 3.09 -34.60 2.79
CA ARG A 287 3.24 -33.90 1.49
C ARG A 287 3.05 -32.40 1.60
N ILE A 288 2.13 -31.97 2.48
CA ILE A 288 1.90 -30.54 2.75
C ILE A 288 3.09 -29.94 3.46
N CYS A 289 3.58 -30.55 4.54
CA CYS A 289 4.75 -30.06 5.26
C CYS A 289 5.97 -29.96 4.34
N GLN A 290 6.17 -30.94 3.45
CA GLN A 290 7.27 -30.91 2.48
C GLN A 290 7.10 -29.78 1.45
N GLY A 291 5.88 -29.55 0.96
CA GLY A 291 5.58 -28.43 0.06
C GLY A 291 5.77 -27.05 0.72
N LEU A 292 5.32 -26.89 1.97
CA LEU A 292 5.49 -25.66 2.74
C LEU A 292 6.97 -25.41 3.10
N ALA A 293 7.71 -26.46 3.46
CA ALA A 293 9.15 -26.38 3.68
C ALA A 293 9.89 -25.93 2.40
N SER A 294 9.52 -26.49 1.24
CA SER A 294 10.10 -26.08 -0.04
C SER A 294 9.79 -24.62 -0.38
N GLN A 295 8.59 -24.11 -0.08
CA GLN A 295 8.25 -22.71 -0.28
C GLN A 295 9.08 -21.77 0.59
N LEU A 296 9.47 -22.21 1.79
CA LEU A 296 10.39 -21.48 2.66
C LEU A 296 11.86 -21.61 2.23
N GLY A 297 12.17 -22.41 1.21
CA GLY A 297 13.53 -22.73 0.78
C GLY A 297 14.28 -23.62 1.78
N GLY A 298 13.53 -24.39 2.58
CA GLY A 298 14.05 -25.17 3.70
C GLY A 298 13.98 -26.69 3.51
N VAL A 299 14.61 -27.39 4.45
CA VAL A 299 14.62 -28.86 4.50
C VAL A 299 13.98 -29.31 5.81
N LEU A 300 12.96 -30.16 5.68
CA LEU A 300 12.26 -30.76 6.81
C LEU A 300 12.92 -32.08 7.21
N ARG A 301 13.12 -32.28 8.52
CA ARG A 301 13.66 -33.52 9.10
C ARG A 301 12.76 -33.99 10.24
N HIS A 302 12.62 -35.30 10.37
CA HIS A 302 11.84 -35.95 11.42
C HIS A 302 12.74 -36.88 12.22
N SER A 303 12.60 -36.88 13.54
CA SER A 303 13.24 -37.84 14.43
C SER A 303 12.27 -38.26 15.52
N SER A 304 12.52 -39.43 16.12
CA SER A 304 11.73 -39.96 17.23
C SER A 304 12.65 -40.23 18.43
N GLU A 305 12.72 -39.28 19.36
CA GLU A 305 13.57 -39.35 20.56
C GLU A 305 12.74 -38.93 21.77
N GLY A 306 12.11 -39.88 22.46
CA GLY A 306 11.21 -39.59 23.59
C GLY A 306 9.89 -38.90 23.21
N GLY A 307 9.51 -38.99 21.93
CA GLY A 307 8.39 -38.30 21.30
C GLY A 307 8.73 -37.99 19.85
N VAL A 308 7.92 -37.23 19.12
CA VAL A 308 8.23 -36.83 17.74
C VAL A 308 8.85 -35.44 17.70
N VAL A 309 9.95 -35.29 16.96
CA VAL A 309 10.60 -34.01 16.72
C VAL A 309 10.64 -33.73 15.22
N VAL A 310 10.11 -32.57 14.84
CA VAL A 310 10.13 -32.04 13.48
C VAL A 310 11.01 -30.80 13.45
N ARG A 311 12.03 -30.81 12.59
CA ARG A 311 12.96 -29.68 12.42
C ARG A 311 12.90 -29.16 11.00
N LEU A 312 12.75 -27.86 10.84
CA LEU A 312 12.84 -27.16 9.57
C LEU A 312 13.98 -26.15 9.63
N ASP A 313 14.97 -26.35 8.76
CA ASP A 313 16.08 -25.41 8.56
C ASP A 313 15.87 -24.65 7.26
N PHE A 314 15.81 -23.32 7.33
CA PHE A 314 15.41 -22.46 6.22
C PHE A 314 16.10 -21.08 6.28
N PRO A 315 16.34 -20.40 5.15
CA PRO A 315 17.00 -19.09 5.13
C PRO A 315 16.16 -18.00 5.81
N VAL A 316 16.73 -16.90 6.29
CA VAL A 316 15.97 -15.75 6.85
C VAL A 316 15.24 -14.99 5.75
N ALA A 317 15.92 -14.70 4.65
CA ALA A 317 15.36 -14.09 3.45
C ALA A 317 14.81 -15.16 2.48
N GLY A 318 13.76 -14.83 1.73
CA GLY A 318 13.28 -15.68 0.64
C GLY A 318 14.32 -15.85 -0.47
N PRO A 319 14.21 -16.89 -1.32
CA PRO A 319 14.92 -16.89 -2.59
C PRO A 319 14.56 -15.60 -3.33
N ALA A 320 15.55 -14.88 -3.86
CA ALA A 320 15.29 -13.72 -4.69
C ALA A 320 14.33 -14.13 -5.81
N SER A 321 13.14 -13.52 -5.85
CA SER A 321 12.26 -13.68 -7.01
C SER A 321 13.04 -13.22 -8.25
N PRO A 322 13.08 -14.00 -9.33
CA PRO A 322 13.71 -13.59 -10.58
C PRO A 322 13.00 -12.39 -11.21
#